data_AF-A0A6G6ATU4-F1
#
_entry.id   AF-A0A6G6ATU4-F1
#
_cell.length_a   1.000
_cell.length_b   1.000
_cell.length_c   1.000
_cell.angle_alpha   90.00
_cell.angle_beta   90.00
_cell.angle_gamma   90.00
#
_symmetry.space_group_name_H-M   'P 1'
#
loop_
_entity.id
_entity.type
_entity.pdbx_description
1 polymer ?
#
loop_
_entity_poly.entity_id
_entity_poly.type
_entity_poly.pdbx_seq_one_letter_code
_entity_poly.pdbx_strand_id
1 'polypeptide(L)' 'MDYKIMIIEDDLDIAGLLSDHLQRFGFLVYCCKDLKNVLEEFKLENPQCH' A
#
# COMPACT_ATOMS: atom_id res chain seq x y z
N MET A 1 -0.68 -13.79 10.62
CA MET A 1 0.46 -12.87 10.46
C MET A 1 0.12 -12.03 9.27
N ASP A 2 -0.63 -10.97 9.52
CA ASP A 2 -1.19 -10.12 8.47
C ASP A 2 -0.16 -9.05 8.13
N TYR A 3 0.64 -9.31 7.09
CA TYR A 3 1.60 -8.35 6.58
C TYR A 3 0.88 -7.29 5.76
N LYS A 4 0.99 -6.02 6.18
CA LYS A 4 0.43 -4.87 5.48
C LYS A 4 1.50 -4.23 4.59
N ILE A 5 1.22 -4.14 3.30
CA ILE A 5 2.10 -3.60 2.26
C ILE A 5 1.52 -2.27 1.79
N MET A 6 2.34 -1.22 1.81
CA MET A 6 1.98 0.07 1.23
C MET A 6 2.68 0.21 -0.12
N ILE A 7 1.89 0.40 -1.19
CA ILE A 7 2.35 0.64 -2.56
C ILE A 7 2.43 2.14 -2.79
N ILE A 8 3.57 2.59 -3.30
CA ILE A 8 3.83 3.99 -3.68
C ILE A 8 4.10 3.98 -5.18
N GLU A 9 3.08 4.32 -5.97
CA GLU A 9 3.14 4.33 -7.43
C GLU A 9 2.38 5.54 -7.99
N ASP A 10 2.88 6.11 -9.09
CA ASP A 10 2.26 7.29 -9.73
C ASP A 10 1.18 6.93 -10.74
N ASP A 11 1.29 5.74 -11.34
CA ASP A 11 0.31 5.18 -12.26
C ASP A 11 -0.73 4.33 -11.51
N LEU A 12 -2.00 4.73 -11.60
CA LEU A 12 -3.11 4.08 -10.91
C LEU A 12 -3.44 2.68 -11.48
N ASP A 13 -3.21 2.45 -12.78
CA ASP A 13 -3.43 1.15 -13.41
C ASP A 13 -2.41 0.13 -12.90
N ILE A 14 -1.14 0.54 -12.81
CA ILE A 14 -0.05 -0.30 -12.27
C ILE A 14 -0.26 -0.55 -10.77
N ALA A 15 -0.58 0.50 -10.00
CA ALA A 15 -0.86 0.37 -8.56
C ALA A 15 -2.04 -0.58 -8.30
N GLY A 16 -3.10 -0.50 -9.12
CA GLY A 16 -4.24 -1.39 -9.07
C GLY A 16 -3.85 -2.85 -9.32
N LEU A 17 -3.11 -3.10 -10.40
CA LEU A 17 -2.67 -4.45 -10.77
C LEU A 17 -1.79 -5.11 -9.70
N LEU A 18 -0.86 -4.35 -9.11
CA LEU A 18 -0.03 -4.82 -7.99
C LEU A 18 -0.87 -5.12 -6.74
N SER A 19 -1.83 -4.25 -6.41
CA SER A 19 -2.69 -4.44 -5.25
C SER A 19 -3.55 -5.69 -5.36
N ASP A 20 -4.15 -5.92 -6.53
CA ASP A 20 -5.00 -7.08 -6.79
C ASP A 20 -4.17 -8.37 -6.72
N HIS A 21 -2.96 -8.35 -7.28
CA HIS A 21 -2.05 -9.48 -7.19
C HIS A 21 -1.71 -9.79 -5.73
N LEU A 22 -1.23 -8.82 -4.95
CA LEU A 22 -0.82 -9.01 -3.56
C LEU A 22 -1.99 -9.39 -2.63
N GLN A 23 -3.18 -8.83 -2.84
CA GLN A 23 -4.38 -9.22 -2.10
C GLN A 23 -4.76 -10.68 -2.33
N ARG A 24 -4.60 -11.21 -3.56
CA ARG A 24 -4.82 -12.65 -3.85
C ARG A 24 -3.87 -13.58 -3.10
N PHE A 25 -2.67 -13.11 -2.75
CA PHE A 25 -1.73 -13.86 -1.91
C PHE A 25 -2.05 -13.75 -0.41
N GLY A 26 -3.07 -12.99 -0.02
CA GLY A 26 -3.50 -12.82 1.36
C GLY A 26 -2.80 -11.68 2.11
N PHE A 27 -2.16 -10.76 1.38
CA PHE A 27 -1.58 -9.55 1.99
C PHE A 27 -2.62 -8.45 2.14
N LEU A 28 -2.50 -7.65 3.20
CA LEU A 28 -3.22 -6.39 3.33
C LEU A 28 -2.47 -5.35 2.52
N VAL A 29 -3.15 -4.67 1.59
CA VAL A 29 -2.50 -3.73 0.68
C VAL A 29 -3.13 -2.35 0.76
N TYR A 30 -2.31 -1.31 0.84
CA TYR A 30 -2.69 0.09 0.76
C TYR A 30 -1.99 0.78 -0.41
N CYS A 31 -2.74 1.40 -1.32
CA CYS A 31 -2.16 2.24 -2.36
C CYS A 31 -2.14 3.70 -1.89
N CYS A 32 -0.94 4.28 -1.84
CA CYS A 32 -0.73 5.68 -1.52
C CYS A 32 -1.44 6.57 -2.55
N LYS A 33 -2.18 7.57 -2.06
CA LYS A 33 -2.92 8.52 -2.89
C LYS A 33 -2.22 9.87 -2.96
N ASP A 34 -1.42 10.20 -1.96
CA ASP A 34 -0.64 11.43 -1.90
C ASP A 34 0.87 11.14 -1.90
N LEU A 35 1.45 11.13 -3.09
CA LEU A 35 2.88 10.94 -3.32
C LEU A 35 3.75 12.09 -2.79
N LYS A 36 3.15 13.24 -2.45
CA LYS A 36 3.88 14.36 -1.83
C LYS A 36 3.99 14.19 -0.32
N ASN A 37 3.00 13.52 0.29
CA ASN A 37 2.92 13.29 1.74
C ASN A 37 3.00 11.80 2.12
N VAL A 38 3.79 11.02 1.38
CA VAL A 38 3.98 9.57 1.62
C VAL A 38 4.32 9.27 3.07
N LEU A 39 5.16 10.09 3.71
CA LEU A 39 5.57 9.90 5.11
C LEU A 39 4.42 10.11 6.11
N GLU A 40 3.45 10.97 5.79
CA GLU A 40 2.26 11.17 6.63
C GLU A 40 1.28 10.01 6.44
N GLU A 41 1.01 9.61 5.19
CA GLU A 41 0.18 8.43 4.89
C GLU A 41 0.76 7.16 5.51
N PHE A 42 2.08 6.97 5.45
CA PHE A 42 2.76 5.83 6.05
C PHE A 42 2.64 5.79 7.58
N LYS A 43 2.70 6.95 8.25
CA LYS A 43 2.47 7.05 9.70
C LYS A 43 1.02 6.77 10.08
N LEU A 44 0.06 7.25 9.27
CA LEU A 44 -1.37 7.01 9.46
C LEU A 44 -1.74 5.54 9.29
N GLU A 45 -1.29 4.95 8.18
CA GLU A 45 -1.62 3.57 7.81
C GLU A 45 -0.81 2.54 8.60
N ASN A 46 0.29 2.98 9.22
CA ASN A 46 1.16 2.25 10.14
C ASN A 46 1.41 0.78 9.73
N PRO A 47 1.84 0.51 8.49
CA PRO A 47 2.01 -0.85 7.99
C PRO A 47 3.09 -1.64 8.75
N GLN A 48 3.96 -0.96 9.51
CA GLN A 48 5.03 -1.56 10.30
C GLN A 48 4.66 -1.91 11.76
N CYS A 49 3.51 -1.50 12.29
CA CYS A 49 3.21 -1.79 13.70
C CYS A 49 2.71 -3.21 13.92
N HIS A 50 3.55 -3.97 14.62
CA HIS A 50 3.23 -5.21 15.31
C HIS A 50 2.49 -4.92 16.63
#